data_AF-A0A7Y0PER4-F1
#
_entry.id   AF-A0A7Y0PER4-F1
#
_cell.length_a   1.000
_cell.length_b   1.000
_cell.length_c   1.000
_cell.angle_alpha   90.00
_cell.angle_beta   90.00
_cell.angle_gamma   90.00
#
_symmetry.space_group_name_H-M   'P 1'
#
loop_
_entity.id
_entity.type
_entity.pdbx_description
1 polymer ?
#
loop_
_entity_poly.entity_id
_entity_poly.type
_entity_poly.pdbx_seq_one_letter_code
_entity_poly.pdbx_strand_id
1 'polypeptide(L)'
;MANYAVDPRAMDDAAQKFHTVTNNLDESLRALQRAAQTFMDNNEGQAIDGYTEAQQQWSAGMQQMHEALGDHAVSLSNINLRYVHNDQRGGSYFRR
;
A
#
# COMPACT_ATOMS: atom_id res chain seq x y z
N MET A 1 -11.44 29.68 -14.82
CA MET A 1 -10.23 29.07 -14.21
C MET A 1 -10.63 27.71 -13.70
N ALA A 2 -10.09 26.63 -14.26
CA ALA A 2 -10.34 25.29 -13.75
C ALA A 2 -9.78 25.23 -12.32
N ASN A 3 -10.68 25.08 -11.35
CA ASN A 3 -10.29 24.94 -9.95
C ASN A 3 -9.63 23.56 -9.83
N TYR A 4 -8.30 23.49 -9.96
CA TYR A 4 -7.52 22.32 -9.58
C TYR A 4 -7.50 22.22 -8.04
N ALA A 5 -8.69 22.13 -7.44
CA ALA A 5 -8.87 21.76 -6.05
C ALA A 5 -8.60 20.26 -5.97
N VAL A 6 -7.31 19.90 -5.90
CA VAL A 6 -6.93 18.61 -5.37
C VAL A 6 -7.47 18.58 -3.96
N ASP A 7 -8.44 17.70 -3.71
CA ASP A 7 -9.02 17.51 -2.38
C ASP A 7 -8.05 16.69 -1.54
N PRO A 8 -7.39 17.28 -0.52
CA PRO A 8 -6.46 16.56 0.33
C PRO A 8 -7.12 15.40 1.07
N ARG A 9 -8.44 15.51 1.34
CA ARG A 9 -9.20 14.44 2.00
C ARG A 9 -9.34 13.22 1.09
N ALA A 10 -9.56 13.44 -0.20
CA ALA A 10 -9.63 12.35 -1.18
C ALA A 10 -8.27 11.63 -1.33
N MET A 11 -7.15 12.35 -1.15
CA MET A 11 -5.81 11.79 -1.14
C MET A 11 -5.54 10.94 0.11
N ASP A 12 -5.91 11.44 1.30
CA ASP A 12 -5.79 10.69 2.55
C ASP A 12 -6.69 9.44 2.55
N ASP A 13 -7.92 9.55 2.04
CA ASP A 13 -8.84 8.41 1.87
C ASP A 13 -8.26 7.35 0.93
N ALA A 14 -7.64 7.77 -0.18
CA ALA A 14 -6.97 6.85 -1.10
C ALA A 14 -5.80 6.14 -0.41
N ALA A 15 -4.97 6.87 0.33
CA ALA A 15 -3.87 6.28 1.10
C ALA A 15 -4.36 5.25 2.13
N GLN A 16 -5.43 5.55 2.87
CA GLN A 16 -6.04 4.63 3.83
C GLN A 16 -6.61 3.38 3.18
N LYS A 17 -7.27 3.53 2.02
CA LYS A 17 -7.78 2.39 1.23
C LYS A 17 -6.65 1.50 0.75
N PHE A 18 -5.57 2.08 0.24
CA PHE A 18 -4.40 1.33 -0.16
C PHE A 18 -3.80 0.56 1.01
N HIS A 19 -3.65 1.20 2.18
CA HIS A 19 -3.16 0.53 3.38
C HIS A 19 -4.06 -0.64 3.81
N THR A 20 -5.38 -0.44 3.76
CA THR A 20 -6.36 -1.49 4.07
C THR A 20 -6.25 -2.68 3.11
N VAL A 21 -6.17 -2.43 1.80
CA VAL A 21 -6.07 -3.49 0.79
C VAL A 21 -4.79 -4.30 0.99
N THR A 22 -3.68 -3.64 1.32
CA THR A 22 -2.40 -4.33 1.56
C THR A 22 -2.43 -5.17 2.82
N ASN A 23 -3.03 -4.67 3.90
CA ASN A 23 -3.19 -5.46 5.12
C ASN A 23 -4.05 -6.71 4.85
N ASN A 24 -5.12 -6.58 4.07
CA ASN A 24 -5.96 -7.72 3.68
C ASN A 24 -5.19 -8.74 2.81
N LEU A 25 -4.30 -8.27 1.93
CA LEU A 25 -3.42 -9.14 1.13
C LEU A 25 -2.42 -9.89 2.01
N ASP A 26 -1.81 -9.23 2.99
CA ASP A 26 -0.90 -9.87 3.95
C ASP A 26 -1.62 -10.94 4.77
N GLU A 27 -2.80 -10.63 5.33
CA GLU A 27 -3.61 -11.61 6.06
C GLU A 27 -3.98 -12.82 5.21
N SER A 28 -4.39 -12.60 3.96
CA SER A 28 -4.73 -13.67 3.03
C SER A 28 -3.52 -14.54 2.70
N LEU A 29 -2.34 -13.92 2.53
CA LEU A 29 -1.10 -14.64 2.27
C LEU A 29 -0.68 -15.49 3.48
N ARG A 30 -0.78 -14.95 4.70
CA ARG A 30 -0.52 -15.69 5.94
C ARG A 30 -1.49 -16.85 6.14
N ALA A 31 -2.76 -16.68 5.75
CA ALA A 31 -3.73 -17.77 5.76
C ALA A 31 -3.35 -18.88 4.79
N LEU A 32 -2.97 -18.52 3.55
CA LEU A 32 -2.49 -19.47 2.54
C LEU A 32 -1.22 -20.19 2.99
N GLN A 33 -0.28 -19.47 3.62
CA GLN A 33 0.93 -20.05 4.17
C GLN A 33 0.66 -21.11 5.23
N ARG A 34 -0.23 -20.81 6.19
CA ARG A 34 -0.64 -21.79 7.20
C ARG A 34 -1.30 -23.02 6.57
N ALA A 35 -2.18 -22.82 5.59
CA ALA A 35 -2.86 -23.93 4.92
C ALA A 35 -1.87 -24.87 4.20
N ALA A 36 -0.89 -24.29 3.50
CA ALA A 36 0.09 -25.10 2.80
C ALA A 36 1.09 -25.77 3.75
N GLN A 37 1.48 -25.11 4.85
CA GLN A 37 2.32 -25.74 5.87
C GLN A 37 1.63 -26.99 6.43
N THR A 38 0.35 -26.89 6.81
CA THR A 38 -0.45 -28.05 7.26
C THR A 38 -0.49 -29.15 6.19
N PHE A 39 -0.60 -28.79 4.92
CA PHE A 39 -0.57 -29.76 3.83
C PHE A 39 0.80 -30.44 3.71
N MET A 40 1.91 -29.70 3.79
CA MET A 40 3.26 -30.28 3.73
C MET A 40 3.54 -31.22 4.91
N ASP A 41 3.14 -30.81 6.12
CA ASP A 41 3.31 -31.60 7.35
C ASP A 41 2.56 -32.95 7.25
N ASN A 42 1.38 -32.94 6.63
CA ASN A 42 0.55 -34.13 6.44
C ASN A 42 1.00 -35.06 5.30
N ASN A 43 1.79 -34.56 4.34
CA ASN A 43 2.23 -35.34 3.17
C ASN A 43 3.73 -35.73 3.24
N GLU A 44 4.33 -35.74 4.45
CA GLU A 44 5.72 -36.14 4.70
C GLU A 44 6.75 -35.42 3.80
N GLY A 45 6.47 -34.16 3.42
CA GLY A 45 7.34 -33.39 2.53
C GLY A 45 7.46 -33.93 1.10
N GLN A 46 6.65 -34.92 0.71
CA GLN A 46 6.61 -35.40 -0.67
C GLN A 46 5.87 -34.39 -1.55
N ALA A 47 6.70 -33.60 -2.23
CA ALA A 47 6.39 -32.68 -3.31
C ALA A 47 5.51 -31.49 -2.94
N ILE A 48 6.15 -30.33 -2.73
CA ILE A 48 5.77 -29.14 -3.51
C ILE A 48 7.00 -28.22 -3.73
N ASP A 49 7.94 -28.58 -4.62
CA ASP A 49 9.01 -27.66 -5.03
C ASP A 49 8.45 -26.31 -5.52
N GLY A 50 7.29 -26.36 -6.20
CA GLY A 50 6.57 -25.16 -6.64
C GLY A 50 5.98 -24.30 -5.51
N TYR A 51 5.75 -24.85 -4.30
CA TYR A 51 5.23 -24.07 -3.18
C TYR A 51 6.32 -23.21 -2.57
N THR A 52 7.51 -23.75 -2.36
CA THR A 52 8.66 -22.99 -1.84
C THR A 52 9.00 -21.84 -2.78
N GLU A 53 8.98 -22.10 -4.10
CA GLU A 53 9.22 -21.08 -5.12
C GLU A 53 8.10 -20.02 -5.14
N ALA A 54 6.83 -20.44 -5.07
CA ALA A 54 5.70 -19.52 -4.96
C ALA A 54 5.74 -18.69 -3.66
N GLN A 55 6.14 -19.29 -2.53
CA GLN A 55 6.29 -18.61 -1.25
C GLN A 55 7.35 -17.51 -1.33
N GLN A 56 8.49 -17.79 -1.98
CA GLN A 56 9.53 -16.79 -2.20
C GLN A 56 9.05 -15.65 -3.10
N GLN A 57 8.38 -15.96 -4.21
CA GLN A 57 7.83 -14.96 -5.12
C GLN A 57 6.78 -14.08 -4.44
N TRP A 58 5.88 -14.67 -3.63
CA TRP A 58 4.87 -13.90 -2.91
C TRP A 58 5.48 -13.01 -1.84
N SER A 59 6.47 -13.51 -1.11
CA SER A 59 7.17 -12.73 -0.09
C SER A 59 7.87 -11.52 -0.72
N ALA A 60 8.54 -11.72 -1.86
CA ALA A 60 9.16 -10.64 -2.62
C ALA A 60 8.13 -9.63 -3.16
N GLY A 61 7.00 -10.09 -3.71
CA GLY A 61 5.92 -9.23 -4.20
C GLY A 61 5.24 -8.43 -3.08
N MET A 62 5.08 -9.02 -1.90
CA MET A 62 4.59 -8.33 -0.70
C MET A 62 5.54 -7.23 -0.26
N GLN A 63 6.84 -7.51 -0.24
CA GLN A 63 7.85 -6.52 0.13
C GLN A 63 7.85 -5.34 -0.85
N GLN A 64 7.77 -5.60 -2.16
CA GLN A 64 7.61 -4.57 -3.18
C GLN A 64 6.31 -3.76 -3.02
N MET A 65 5.20 -4.40 -2.67
CA MET A 65 3.96 -3.68 -2.37
C MET A 65 4.11 -2.76 -1.16
N HIS A 66 4.73 -3.23 -0.08
CA HIS A 66 4.99 -2.41 1.10
C HIS A 66 5.90 -1.21 0.80
N GLU A 67 6.95 -1.41 0.02
CA GLU A 67 7.85 -0.33 -0.42
C GLU A 67 7.09 0.70 -1.27
N ALA A 68 6.35 0.24 -2.28
CA ALA A 68 5.57 1.12 -3.15
C ALA A 68 4.53 1.93 -2.34
N LEU A 69 3.87 1.32 -1.36
CA LEU A 69 2.91 2.02 -0.50
C LEU A 69 3.56 3.04 0.41
N GLY A 70 4.74 2.71 0.96
CA GLY A 70 5.54 3.66 1.73
C GLY A 70 5.87 4.89 0.89
N ASP A 71 6.37 4.68 -0.32
CA ASP A 71 6.73 5.74 -1.25
C ASP A 71 5.51 6.56 -1.70
N HIS A 72 4.38 5.90 -1.99
CA HIS A 72 3.15 6.56 -2.37
C HIS A 72 2.52 7.35 -1.22
N ALA A 73 2.55 6.84 0.02
CA ALA A 73 2.09 7.56 1.20
C ALA A 73 2.93 8.82 1.46
N VAL A 74 4.26 8.71 1.33
CA VAL A 74 5.18 9.85 1.44
C VAL A 74 4.93 10.87 0.32
N SER A 75 4.71 10.41 -0.91
CA SER A 75 4.39 11.29 -2.05
C SER A 75 3.06 12.03 -1.85
N LEU A 76 2.01 11.34 -1.41
CA LEU A 76 0.70 11.95 -1.10
C LEU A 76 0.81 12.98 0.03
N SER A 77 1.55 12.67 1.09
CA SER A 77 1.83 13.61 2.18
C SER A 77 2.58 14.86 1.69
N ASN A 78 3.58 14.68 0.82
CA ASN A 78 4.33 15.78 0.22
C ASN A 78 3.47 16.65 -0.71
N ILE A 79 2.56 16.05 -1.48
CA ILE A 79 1.61 16.80 -2.32
C ILE A 79 0.65 17.60 -1.44
N ASN A 80 0.14 17.00 -0.38
CA ASN A 80 -0.74 17.66 0.59
C ASN A 80 -0.03 18.86 1.25
N LEU A 81 1.20 18.68 1.75
CA LEU A 81 2.01 19.76 2.31
C LEU A 81 2.26 20.91 1.31
N ARG A 82 2.56 20.60 0.05
CA ARG A 82 2.72 21.60 -1.01
C ARG A 82 1.42 22.33 -1.31
N TYR A 83 0.30 21.62 -1.31
CA TYR A 83 -1.03 22.21 -1.51
C TYR A 83 -1.40 23.16 -0.38
N VAL A 84 -1.30 22.73 0.88
CA VAL A 84 -1.58 23.57 2.06
C VAL A 84 -0.67 24.81 2.09
N HIS A 85 0.62 24.64 1.82
CA HIS A 85 1.58 25.75 1.81
C HIS A 85 1.31 26.74 0.67
N ASN A 86 0.94 26.27 -0.52
CA ASN A 86 0.57 27.13 -1.64
C ASN A 86 -0.76 27.86 -1.41
N ASP A 87 -1.74 27.21 -0.78
CA ASP A 87 -3.03 27.82 -0.42
C ASP A 87 -2.85 28.94 0.63
N GLN A 88 -2.04 28.69 1.67
CA GLN A 88 -1.69 29.70 2.68
C GLN A 88 -0.98 30.92 2.06
N ARG A 89 -0.10 30.70 1.08
CA ARG A 89 0.53 31.79 0.32
C ARG A 89 -0.45 32.51 -0.59
N GLY A 90 -1.31 31.79 -1.31
CA GLY A 90 -2.34 32.37 -2.18
C GLY A 90 -3.33 33.25 -1.41
N GLY A 91 -3.79 32.80 -0.25
CA GLY A 91 -4.67 33.57 0.63
C GLY A 91 -4.08 34.89 1.13
N SER A 92 -2.75 35.01 1.19
CA SER A 92 -2.06 36.26 1.56
C SER A 92 -2.03 37.30 0.43
N TYR A 93 -2.16 36.88 -0.83
CA TYR A 93 -2.17 37.80 -1.99
C TYR A 93 -3.57 38.34 -2.32
N PHE A 94 -4.64 37.67 -1.88
CA PHE A 94 -6.03 38.07 -2.15
C PHE A 94 -6.74 38.79 -0.98
N ARG A 95 -6.09 38.94 0.18
CA ARG A 95 -6.57 39.81 1.27
C ARG A 95 -5.81 41.14 1.26
N ARG A 96 -6.17 42.04 0.34
CA ARG A 96 -5.89 43.46 0.45
C ARG A 96 -6.99 44.27 -0.19
#